data_AF-A0A956RDK4-F1
#
_entry.id   AF-A0A956RDK4-F1
#
_cell.length_a   1.000
_cell.length_b   1.000
_cell.length_c   1.000
_cell.angle_alpha   90.00
_cell.angle_beta   90.00
_cell.angle_gamma   90.00
#
_symmetry.space_group_name_H-M   'P 1'
#
loop_
_entity.id
_entity.type
_entity.pdbx_description
1 polymer ?
#
loop_
_entity_poly.entity_id
_entity_poly.type
_entity_poly.pdbx_seq_one_letter_code
_entity_poly.pdbx_strand_id
1 'polypeptide(L)'
;MLTVGLAALAGACASTSRPDTRGLHYIGDTLVYSQPGDYRAYDAYIRARVAMEGEHPDLERAHRLVLEALYYERRDPHLWTTRGEIELRMGNLERARRSSRIALDLRPGYPPARSLLSRLAAADAPRSAGRP
;
A
#
# COMPACT_ATOMS: atom_id res chain seq x y z
N MET A 1 32.45 -20.34 59.21
CA MET A 1 32.02 -18.93 59.21
C MET A 1 31.98 -18.50 57.75
N LEU A 2 30.89 -18.68 56.99
CA LEU A 2 29.60 -17.99 57.01
C LEU A 2 29.72 -16.47 56.99
N THR A 3 29.67 -15.87 55.79
CA THR A 3 28.78 -14.74 55.46
C THR A 3 28.57 -14.65 53.95
N VAL A 4 27.30 -14.71 53.58
CA VAL A 4 26.70 -14.45 52.28
C VAL A 4 26.71 -12.94 52.03
N GLY A 5 27.00 -12.53 50.80
CA GLY A 5 26.97 -11.12 50.37
C GLY A 5 26.23 -10.96 49.05
N LEU A 6 24.90 -11.00 49.14
CA LEU A 6 23.94 -10.76 48.06
C LEU A 6 24.00 -9.27 47.64
N ALA A 7 24.33 -8.98 46.37
CA ALA A 7 24.20 -7.63 45.81
C ALA A 7 23.32 -7.64 44.56
N ALA A 8 22.03 -7.52 44.85
CA ALA A 8 20.92 -6.95 44.08
C ALA A 8 21.10 -6.72 42.57
N LEU A 9 20.32 -7.52 41.82
CA LEU A 9 19.78 -7.24 40.49
C LEU A 9 19.08 -5.86 40.47
N ALA A 10 19.74 -4.84 39.93
CA ALA A 10 19.10 -3.58 39.54
C ALA A 10 19.29 -3.39 38.04
N GLY A 11 18.51 -4.12 37.23
CA GLY A 11 18.66 -4.11 35.78
C GLY A 11 17.48 -4.76 35.06
N ALA A 12 16.25 -4.49 35.48
CA ALA A 12 15.06 -5.01 34.80
C ALA A 12 13.88 -4.02 34.82
N CYS A 13 14.16 -2.75 34.59
CA CYS A 13 13.18 -1.80 34.08
C CYS A 13 13.56 -1.39 32.65
N ALA A 14 13.98 -2.37 31.84
CA ALA A 14 13.94 -2.19 30.39
C ALA A 14 12.47 -2.23 30.00
N SER A 15 12.00 -1.17 29.35
CA SER A 15 10.68 -1.09 28.74
C SER A 15 10.40 -2.35 27.92
N THR A 16 9.63 -3.28 28.49
CA THR A 16 9.14 -4.43 27.74
C THR A 16 8.00 -3.92 26.88
N SER A 17 8.34 -3.34 25.73
CA SER A 17 7.40 -3.26 24.62
C SER A 17 6.88 -4.68 24.41
N ARG A 18 5.61 -4.92 24.79
CA ARG A 18 4.93 -6.18 24.55
C ARG A 18 5.18 -6.55 23.08
N PRO A 19 5.67 -7.76 22.76
CA PRO A 19 5.82 -8.15 21.37
C PRO A 19 4.48 -7.98 20.66
N ASP A 20 4.48 -7.34 19.49
CA ASP A 20 3.26 -7.10 18.72
C ASP A 20 2.71 -8.45 18.25
N THR A 21 1.74 -8.97 19.00
CA THR A 21 1.13 -10.27 18.71
C THR A 21 0.26 -10.22 17.46
N ARG A 22 -0.07 -9.03 16.92
CA ARG A 22 -0.89 -8.91 15.70
C ARG A 22 -0.19 -9.44 14.46
N GLY A 23 1.14 -9.50 14.46
CA GLY A 23 1.91 -10.10 13.37
C GLY A 23 2.08 -11.62 13.49
N LEU A 24 1.74 -12.20 14.64
CA LEU A 24 1.90 -13.63 14.89
C LEU A 24 0.70 -14.41 14.36
N HIS A 25 0.94 -15.39 13.50
CA HIS A 25 -0.07 -16.31 12.97
C HIS A 25 0.54 -17.68 12.69
N TYR A 26 -0.28 -18.73 12.73
CA TYR A 26 0.18 -20.08 12.43
C TYR A 26 0.08 -20.38 10.92
N ILE A 27 1.13 -21.01 10.37
CA ILE A 27 1.12 -21.65 9.04
C ILE A 27 1.34 -23.14 9.27
N GLY A 28 0.28 -23.94 9.19
CA GLY A 28 0.27 -25.30 9.74
C GLY A 28 0.50 -25.25 11.25
N ASP A 29 1.49 -25.98 11.75
CA ASP A 29 1.87 -26.00 13.17
C ASP A 29 2.99 -25.01 13.53
N THR A 30 3.41 -24.16 12.57
CA THR A 30 4.52 -23.21 12.77
C THR A 30 3.99 -21.82 13.10
N LEU A 31 4.39 -21.26 14.25
CA LEU A 31 4.12 -19.87 14.60
C LEU A 31 5.06 -18.96 13.81
N VAL A 32 4.50 -18.13 12.93
CA VAL A 32 5.24 -17.20 12.07
C VAL A 32 4.89 -15.76 12.43
N TYR A 33 5.87 -14.87 12.39
CA TYR A 33 5.65 -13.44 12.42
C TYR A 33 5.66 -12.89 10.99
N SER A 34 4.58 -12.26 10.57
CA SER A 34 4.57 -11.33 9.43
C SER A 34 4.36 -9.93 9.95
N GLN A 35 5.20 -8.98 9.54
CA GLN A 35 4.97 -7.58 9.86
C GLN A 35 3.60 -7.17 9.30
N PRO A 36 2.61 -6.82 10.14
CA PRO A 36 1.34 -6.32 9.65
C PRO A 36 1.60 -5.01 8.89
N GLY A 37 0.92 -4.82 7.78
CA GLY A 37 0.85 -3.49 7.17
C GLY A 37 0.29 -2.48 8.17
N ASP A 38 0.59 -1.20 7.95
CA ASP A 38 -0.05 -0.12 8.70
C ASP A 38 -1.55 -0.13 8.39
N TYR A 39 -2.35 -0.49 9.39
CA TYR A 39 -3.80 -0.61 9.24
C TYR A 39 -4.45 0.69 8.73
N ARG A 40 -3.82 1.86 8.96
CA ARG A 40 -4.31 3.16 8.47
C ARG A 40 -4.13 3.28 6.97
N ALA A 41 -3.07 2.67 6.41
CA ALA A 41 -2.90 2.55 4.98
C ALA A 41 -4.07 1.75 4.36
N TYR A 42 -4.38 0.61 4.97
CA TYR A 42 -5.48 -0.24 4.51
C TYR A 42 -6.86 0.42 4.66
N ASP A 43 -7.14 1.10 5.79
CA ASP A 43 -8.37 1.88 5.97
C ASP A 43 -8.54 2.95 4.88
N ALA A 44 -7.49 3.77 4.69
CA ALA A 44 -7.52 4.83 3.69
C ALA A 44 -7.66 4.26 2.26
N TYR A 45 -6.98 3.15 1.96
CA TYR A 45 -7.12 2.43 0.69
C TYR A 45 -8.56 1.95 0.44
N ILE A 46 -9.18 1.27 1.40
CA ILE A 46 -10.56 0.78 1.26
C ILE A 46 -11.53 1.93 1.08
N ARG A 47 -11.37 3.02 1.84
CA ARG A 47 -12.20 4.21 1.68
C ARG A 47 -11.98 4.87 0.32
N ALA A 48 -10.77 4.83 -0.23
CA ALA A 48 -10.49 5.30 -1.59
C ALA A 48 -11.23 4.44 -2.62
N ARG A 49 -11.20 3.10 -2.48
CA ARG A 49 -11.93 2.17 -3.36
C ARG A 49 -13.43 2.43 -3.33
N VAL A 50 -14.02 2.58 -2.15
CA VAL A 50 -15.45 2.90 -2.02
C VAL A 50 -15.78 4.24 -2.70
N ALA A 51 -14.93 5.27 -2.55
CA ALA A 51 -15.16 6.56 -3.22
C ALA A 51 -15.06 6.48 -4.76
N MET A 52 -14.38 5.46 -5.29
CA MET A 52 -14.30 5.19 -6.73
C MET A 52 -15.54 4.47 -7.30
N GLU A 53 -16.41 3.93 -6.45
CA GLU A 53 -17.58 3.13 -6.83
C GLU A 53 -18.87 3.97 -6.89
N GLY A 54 -19.92 3.41 -7.50
CA GLY A 54 -21.25 4.05 -7.62
C GLY A 54 -21.50 4.81 -8.92
N GLU A 55 -22.73 5.30 -9.07
CA GLU A 55 -23.17 6.09 -10.25
C GLU A 55 -22.47 7.46 -10.34
N HIS A 56 -22.08 8.03 -9.19
CA HIS A 56 -21.37 9.29 -9.06
C HIS A 56 -20.12 9.14 -8.19
N PRO A 57 -19.01 8.67 -8.77
CA PRO A 57 -17.74 8.50 -8.07
C PRO A 57 -17.15 9.83 -7.61
N ASP A 58 -16.69 9.90 -6.35
CA ASP A 58 -16.00 11.05 -5.78
C ASP A 58 -14.48 10.85 -5.94
N LEU A 59 -13.97 11.18 -7.14
CA LEU A 59 -12.58 10.94 -7.51
C LEU A 59 -11.59 11.82 -6.75
N GLU A 60 -11.99 13.04 -6.39
CA GLU A 60 -11.21 13.94 -5.54
C GLU A 60 -11.00 13.36 -4.16
N ARG A 61 -12.06 12.82 -3.53
CA ARG A 61 -11.96 12.11 -2.26
C ARG A 61 -11.12 10.85 -2.38
N ALA A 62 -11.32 10.05 -3.44
CA ALA A 62 -10.51 8.86 -3.69
C ALA A 62 -9.02 9.22 -3.81
N HIS A 63 -8.70 10.28 -4.54
CA HIS A 63 -7.33 10.75 -4.71
C HIS A 63 -6.70 11.21 -3.38
N ARG A 64 -7.45 11.95 -2.54
CA ARG A 64 -6.96 12.32 -1.21
C ARG A 64 -6.69 11.10 -0.33
N LEU A 65 -7.60 10.12 -0.34
CA LEU A 65 -7.48 8.91 0.48
C LEU A 65 -6.35 7.99 0.02
N VAL A 66 -6.10 7.85 -1.28
CA VAL A 66 -4.95 7.05 -1.75
C VAL A 66 -3.61 7.71 -1.40
N LEU A 67 -3.56 9.05 -1.35
CA LEU A 67 -2.38 9.77 -0.88
C LEU A 67 -2.14 9.57 0.62
N GLU A 68 -3.22 9.51 1.41
CA GLU A 68 -3.14 9.14 2.82
C GLU A 68 -2.66 7.69 2.99
N ALA A 69 -3.17 6.75 2.19
CA ALA A 69 -2.68 5.38 2.21
C ALA A 69 -1.18 5.30 1.89
N LEU A 70 -0.76 6.00 0.83
CA LEU A 70 0.65 6.11 0.44
C LEU A 70 1.50 6.81 1.50
N TYR A 71 0.96 7.72 2.32
CA TYR A 71 1.70 8.33 3.41
C TYR A 71 2.16 7.29 4.45
N TYR A 72 1.27 6.37 4.81
CA TYR A 72 1.58 5.27 5.72
C TYR A 72 2.42 4.17 5.05
N GLU A 73 2.13 3.82 3.79
CA GLU A 73 2.82 2.75 3.06
C GLU A 73 3.32 3.18 1.67
N ARG A 74 4.42 3.94 1.65
CA ARG A 74 5.00 4.46 0.41
C ARG A 74 5.57 3.40 -0.53
N ARG A 75 5.81 2.18 -0.05
CA ARG A 75 6.51 1.11 -0.78
C ARG A 75 5.56 0.02 -1.31
N ASP A 76 4.25 0.18 -1.14
CA ASP A 76 3.29 -0.77 -1.70
C ASP A 76 3.00 -0.45 -3.19
N PRO A 77 3.41 -1.31 -4.13
CA PRO A 77 3.10 -1.12 -5.55
C PRO A 77 1.59 -1.13 -5.86
N HIS A 78 0.77 -1.75 -5.01
CA HIS A 78 -0.67 -1.74 -5.15
C HIS A 78 -1.24 -0.33 -5.00
N LEU A 79 -0.88 0.38 -3.92
CA LEU A 79 -1.33 1.75 -3.67
C LEU A 79 -0.89 2.74 -4.77
N TRP A 80 0.31 2.58 -5.32
CA TRP A 80 0.76 3.34 -6.48
C TRP A 80 -0.07 3.05 -7.73
N THR A 81 -0.46 1.79 -7.95
CA THR A 81 -1.34 1.42 -9.06
C THR A 81 -2.75 1.97 -8.86
N THR A 82 -3.30 1.91 -7.65
CA THR A 82 -4.59 2.51 -7.29
C THR A 82 -4.59 4.02 -7.55
N ARG A 83 -3.50 4.72 -7.16
CA ARG A 83 -3.35 6.14 -7.51
C ARG A 83 -3.35 6.33 -9.01
N GLY A 84 -2.64 5.50 -9.76
CA GLY A 84 -2.63 5.55 -11.22
C GLY A 84 -4.02 5.39 -11.83
N GLU A 85 -4.84 4.48 -11.31
CA GLU A 85 -6.21 4.25 -11.76
C GLU A 85 -7.11 5.48 -11.50
N ILE A 86 -7.00 6.07 -10.31
CA ILE A 86 -7.74 7.29 -9.95
C ILE A 86 -7.36 8.43 -10.90
N GLU A 87 -6.06 8.64 -11.12
CA GLU A 87 -5.57 9.69 -12.01
C GLU A 87 -6.04 9.50 -13.46
N LEU A 88 -6.07 8.25 -13.94
CA LEU A 88 -6.62 7.93 -15.26
C LEU A 88 -8.10 8.32 -15.34
N ARG A 89 -8.90 7.99 -14.32
CA ARG A 89 -10.32 8.34 -14.27
C ARG A 89 -10.57 9.85 -14.17
N MET A 90 -9.65 10.58 -13.56
CA MET A 90 -9.66 12.05 -13.54
C MET A 90 -9.15 12.68 -14.84
N GLY A 91 -8.69 11.89 -15.82
CA GLY A 91 -8.13 12.39 -17.09
C GLY A 91 -6.65 12.80 -17.02
N ASN A 92 -5.98 12.61 -15.87
CA ASN A 92 -4.60 12.97 -15.65
C ASN A 92 -3.62 11.90 -16.15
N LEU A 93 -3.58 11.68 -17.48
CA LEU A 93 -2.86 10.55 -18.09
C LEU A 93 -1.37 10.48 -17.69
N GLU A 94 -0.66 11.61 -17.64
CA GLU A 94 0.76 11.63 -17.24
C GLU A 94 0.97 11.24 -15.77
N ARG A 95 0.08 11.69 -14.88
CA ARG A 95 0.15 11.32 -13.45
C ARG A 95 -0.18 9.84 -13.27
N ALA A 96 -1.11 9.31 -14.07
CA ALA A 96 -1.42 7.89 -14.12
C ALA A 96 -0.21 7.06 -14.56
N ARG A 97 0.43 7.42 -15.69
CA ARG A 97 1.65 6.77 -16.19
C ARG A 97 2.78 6.77 -15.16
N ARG A 98 3.03 7.93 -14.53
CA ARG A 98 4.06 8.07 -13.50
C ARG A 98 3.79 7.13 -12.32
N SER A 99 2.55 7.06 -11.84
CA SER A 99 2.20 6.20 -10.70
C SER A 99 2.39 4.72 -11.03
N SER A 100 1.97 4.27 -12.22
CA SER A 100 2.19 2.90 -12.66
C SER A 100 3.67 2.55 -12.85
N ARG A 101 4.51 3.49 -13.30
CA ARG A 101 5.96 3.28 -13.39
C ARG A 101 6.57 3.10 -12.00
N ILE A 102 6.20 3.93 -11.03
CA ILE A 102 6.67 3.77 -9.64
C ILE A 102 6.28 2.39 -9.08
N ALA A 103 5.06 1.91 -9.36
CA ALA A 103 4.66 0.56 -8.95
C ALA A 103 5.54 -0.55 -9.56
N LEU A 104 5.95 -0.39 -10.83
CA LEU A 104 6.87 -1.33 -11.49
C LEU A 104 8.32 -1.20 -11.01
N ASP A 105 8.76 0.00 -10.63
CA ASP A 105 10.08 0.20 -10.02
C ASP A 105 10.15 -0.49 -8.65
N LEU A 106 9.07 -0.44 -7.87
CA LEU A 106 8.95 -1.13 -6.58
C LEU A 106 8.84 -2.65 -6.74
N ARG A 107 8.10 -3.12 -7.76
CA ARG A 107 7.94 -4.53 -8.07
C ARG A 107 7.97 -4.74 -9.58
N PRO A 108 9.15 -5.08 -10.13
CA PRO A 108 9.28 -5.39 -11.55
C PRO A 108 8.28 -6.48 -11.96
N GLY A 109 7.56 -6.22 -13.05
CA GLY A 109 6.56 -7.17 -13.57
C GLY A 109 5.21 -7.18 -12.85
N TYR A 110 4.93 -6.26 -11.91
CA TYR A 110 3.66 -6.21 -11.19
C TYR A 110 2.45 -6.13 -12.15
N PRO A 111 1.61 -7.19 -12.24
CA PRO A 111 0.61 -7.29 -13.31
C PRO A 111 -0.42 -6.15 -13.35
N PRO A 112 -0.96 -5.66 -12.21
CA PRO A 112 -1.89 -4.53 -12.23
C PRO A 112 -1.32 -3.26 -12.85
N ALA A 113 -0.07 -2.91 -12.53
CA ALA A 113 0.59 -1.74 -13.11
C ALA A 113 0.85 -1.89 -14.61
N ARG A 114 1.22 -3.10 -15.07
CA ARG A 114 1.38 -3.40 -16.51
C ARG A 114 0.06 -3.22 -17.25
N SER A 115 -1.02 -3.80 -16.73
CA SER A 115 -2.36 -3.69 -17.32
C SER A 115 -2.80 -2.23 -17.46
N LEU A 116 -2.57 -1.42 -16.42
CA LEU A 116 -2.89 0.00 -16.44
C LEU A 116 -2.07 0.78 -17.48
N LEU A 117 -0.77 0.51 -17.61
CA LEU A 117 0.06 1.12 -18.67
C LEU A 117 -0.39 0.72 -20.07
N SER A 118 -0.78 -0.55 -20.29
CA SER A 118 -1.34 -1.00 -21.57
C SER A 118 -2.62 -0.25 -21.93
N ARG A 119 -3.52 -0.03 -20.95
CA ARG A 119 -4.73 0.80 -21.15
C ARG A 119 -4.40 2.25 -21.48
N LEU A 120 -3.43 2.84 -20.79
CA LEU A 120 -2.97 4.21 -21.04
C LEU A 120 -2.36 4.37 -22.43
N ALA A 121 -1.60 3.38 -22.91
CA ALA A 121 -1.04 3.38 -24.26
C ALA A 121 -2.12 3.24 -25.33
N ALA A 122 -3.15 2.41 -25.11
CA ALA A 122 -4.29 2.28 -26.02
C ALA A 122 -5.10 3.58 -26.11
N ALA A 123 -5.15 4.39 -25.05
CA ALA A 123 -5.81 5.69 -25.05
C ALA A 123 -5.04 6.77 -25.85
N ASP A 124 -3.71 6.62 -26.00
CA ASP A 124 -2.87 7.51 -26.81
C ASP A 124 -2.84 7.15 -28.30
N ALA A 125 -3.23 5.92 -28.65
CA ALA A 125 -3.20 5.47 -30.05
C ALA A 125 -4.07 6.42 -30.89
N PRO A 126 -3.55 6.98 -31.99
CA PRO A 126 -4.27 7.99 -32.75
C PRO A 126 -5.60 7.40 -33.25
N ARG A 127 -6.72 8.08 -32.93
CA ARG A 127 -8.07 7.73 -33.41
C ARG A 127 -8.21 7.77 -34.94
N SER A 128 -7.15 8.11 -35.68
CA SER A 128 -7.14 8.26 -37.13
C SER A 128 -7.11 6.95 -37.92
N ALA A 129 -7.03 5.78 -37.26
CA ALA A 129 -7.03 4.48 -37.95
C ALA A 129 -8.44 3.95 -38.30
N GLY A 130 -9.49 4.76 -38.20
CA GLY A 130 -10.86 4.30 -38.42
C GLY A 130 -11.80 5.37 -38.93
N ARG A 131 -11.77 5.64 -40.23
CA ARG A 131 -12.97 5.98 -40.99
C ARG A 131 -12.82 5.35 -42.39
N PRO A 132 -13.73 4.47 -42.83
CA PRO A 132 -13.80 4.11 -44.24
C PRO A 132 -14.15 5.33 -45.09
#